data_AF-A0A2K3QDI0-F1
#
_entry.id   AF-A0A2K3QDI0-F1
#
_cell.length_a   1.000
_cell.length_b   1.000
_cell.length_c   1.000
_cell.angle_alpha   90.00
_cell.angle_beta   90.00
_cell.angle_gamma   90.00
#
_symmetry.space_group_name_H-M   'P 1'
#
loop_
_entity.id
_entity.type
_entity.pdbx_description
1 polymer ?
#
loop_
_entity_poly.entity_id
_entity_poly.type
_entity_poly.pdbx_seq_one_letter_code
_entity_poly.pdbx_strand_id
1 'polypeptide(L)'
;MPLEEDKMPANWTEQPQESDAKIHMAAFEEKMKAYRAQDRLEEIDKELNNEHLKPDAPWGLAVYRTCYDDEVGWQKMREHLETRVRESLEYYVNDGMLQRHRFVFMDDKTQFDGASPAKVRDHFEQWAKEELARNWAAQPVTEEMRHDMYGPPDNPDNGALSWAGTRYHVCVLIDDVCLLSLDENRVGPIFMLVNKDFGIPHEITEDNEHPDYEDGWMVDHNEGPGGWIYVRSSEYVETYNALHDRNEWGEDDRFMYPSMVYGDMGLERSPAFWREEVAAKKG
;
A
#
# COMPACT_ATOMS: atom_id res chain seq x y z
N MET A 1 -3.76 48.06 -65.57
CA MET A 1 -4.69 48.37 -64.45
C MET A 1 -4.86 47.10 -63.64
N PRO A 2 -4.83 47.20 -62.30
CA PRO A 2 -4.30 46.17 -61.41
C PRO A 2 -5.35 45.13 -61.00
N LEU A 3 -4.86 43.97 -60.57
CA LEU A 3 -5.61 42.85 -59.98
C LEU A 3 -6.36 43.32 -58.73
N GLU A 4 -7.67 43.10 -58.68
CA GLU A 4 -8.50 43.34 -57.49
C GLU A 4 -8.11 42.36 -56.37
N GLU A 5 -7.91 42.91 -55.18
CA GLU A 5 -7.63 42.19 -53.95
C GLU A 5 -8.78 41.26 -53.57
N ASP A 6 -8.41 39.99 -53.37
CA ASP A 6 -9.25 38.93 -52.82
C ASP A 6 -9.78 39.35 -51.44
N LYS A 7 -11.08 39.67 -51.35
CA LYS A 7 -11.74 39.94 -50.08
C LYS A 7 -12.01 38.61 -49.37
N MET A 8 -11.13 38.24 -48.45
CA MET A 8 -11.43 37.21 -47.44
C MET A 8 -12.65 37.63 -46.60
N PRO A 9 -13.60 36.72 -46.30
CA PRO A 9 -14.77 37.04 -45.48
C PRO A 9 -14.38 37.35 -44.03
N ALA A 10 -14.99 38.40 -43.49
CA ALA A 10 -14.68 39.04 -42.21
C ALA A 10 -15.26 38.31 -40.97
N ASN A 11 -15.18 36.98 -40.88
CA ASN A 11 -15.75 36.23 -39.76
C ASN A 11 -14.82 35.14 -39.17
N TRP A 12 -13.51 35.32 -39.23
CA TRP A 12 -12.53 34.34 -38.72
C TRP A 12 -11.80 34.73 -37.43
N THR A 13 -12.43 35.53 -36.57
CA THR A 13 -11.94 35.75 -35.21
C THR A 13 -13.06 35.63 -34.18
N GLU A 14 -13.63 34.44 -34.05
CA GLU A 14 -14.16 34.01 -32.75
C GLU A 14 -12.98 33.46 -31.96
N GLN A 15 -12.34 34.31 -31.16
CA GLN A 15 -11.54 33.81 -30.04
C GLN A 15 -12.52 33.11 -29.09
N PRO A 16 -12.27 31.85 -28.68
CA PRO A 16 -13.14 31.18 -27.72
C PRO A 16 -13.32 32.08 -26.51
N GLN A 17 -14.57 32.37 -26.14
CA GLN A 17 -14.83 33.16 -24.93
C GLN A 17 -14.16 32.43 -23.76
N GLU A 18 -13.48 33.19 -22.89
CA GLU A 18 -12.67 32.64 -21.80
C GLU A 18 -13.48 31.69 -20.89
N SER A 19 -14.80 31.86 -20.83
CA SER A 19 -15.76 30.95 -20.18
C SER A 19 -15.84 29.58 -20.85
N ASP A 20 -15.88 29.52 -22.18
CA ASP A 20 -15.99 28.28 -22.93
C ASP A 20 -14.68 27.51 -22.89
N ALA A 21 -13.55 28.22 -22.96
CA ALA A 21 -12.22 27.63 -22.76
C ALA A 21 -12.07 27.03 -21.35
N LYS A 22 -12.59 27.69 -20.30
CA LYS A 22 -12.60 27.18 -18.93
C LYS A 22 -13.52 25.97 -18.75
N ILE A 23 -14.71 25.98 -19.37
CA ILE A 23 -15.65 24.85 -19.34
C ILE A 23 -15.06 23.63 -20.07
N HIS A 24 -14.44 23.83 -21.23
CA HIS A 24 -13.76 22.77 -21.97
C HIS A 24 -12.52 22.24 -21.23
N MET A 25 -11.77 23.10 -20.55
CA MET A 25 -10.64 22.68 -19.72
C MET A 25 -11.11 21.85 -18.51
N ALA A 26 -12.16 22.30 -17.80
CA ALA A 26 -12.72 21.56 -16.67
C ALA A 26 -13.27 20.19 -17.11
N ALA A 27 -14.00 20.13 -18.24
CA ALA A 27 -14.51 18.88 -18.78
C ALA A 27 -13.39 17.95 -19.29
N PHE A 28 -12.29 18.52 -19.82
CA PHE A 28 -11.11 17.77 -20.23
C PHE A 28 -10.32 17.25 -19.02
N GLU A 29 -10.15 18.06 -17.98
CA GLU A 29 -9.56 17.65 -16.71
C GLU A 29 -10.37 16.55 -16.05
N GLU A 30 -11.70 16.67 -16.01
CA GLU A 30 -12.61 15.65 -15.50
C GLU A 30 -12.51 14.35 -16.31
N LYS A 31 -12.43 14.44 -17.64
CA LYS A 31 -12.27 13.28 -18.52
C LYS A 31 -10.89 12.62 -18.39
N MET A 32 -9.82 13.41 -18.26
CA MET A 32 -8.47 12.91 -18.00
C MET A 32 -8.32 12.34 -16.59
N LYS A 33 -9.07 12.88 -15.61
CA LYS A 33 -9.14 12.39 -14.23
C LYS A 33 -9.87 11.05 -14.19
N ALA A 34 -10.99 10.91 -14.89
CA ALA A 34 -11.69 9.64 -15.08
C ALA A 34 -10.81 8.59 -15.77
N TYR A 35 -10.06 8.98 -16.81
CA TYR A 35 -9.11 8.10 -17.50
C TYR A 35 -7.96 7.64 -16.58
N ARG A 36 -7.41 8.54 -15.75
CA ARG A 36 -6.36 8.17 -14.76
C ARG A 36 -6.88 7.27 -13.64
N ALA A 37 -8.13 7.46 -13.23
CA ALA A 37 -8.74 6.69 -12.14
C ALA A 37 -9.13 5.27 -12.59
N GLN A 38 -9.59 5.12 -13.83
CA GLN A 38 -10.09 3.86 -14.35
C GLN A 38 -8.96 2.85 -14.61
N ASP A 39 -7.81 3.26 -15.16
CA ASP A 39 -6.69 2.34 -15.40
C ASP A 39 -5.82 2.06 -14.15
N ARG A 40 -5.82 2.92 -13.13
CA ARG A 40 -4.89 2.79 -11.98
C ARG A 40 -5.43 2.04 -10.77
N LEU A 41 -6.75 1.93 -10.61
CA LEU A 41 -7.39 1.34 -9.43
C LEU A 41 -8.29 0.14 -9.77
N GLU A 42 -8.03 -0.52 -10.92
CA GLU A 42 -8.84 -1.63 -11.43
C GLU A 42 -8.93 -2.80 -10.44
N GLU A 43 -7.84 -3.12 -9.76
CA GLU A 43 -7.78 -4.28 -8.89
C GLU A 43 -8.56 -4.07 -7.58
N ILE A 44 -8.52 -2.85 -7.04
CA ILE A 44 -9.41 -2.47 -5.93
C ILE A 44 -10.87 -2.56 -6.37
N ASP A 45 -11.20 -2.10 -7.59
CA ASP A 45 -12.58 -2.21 -8.09
C ASP A 45 -13.02 -3.67 -8.26
N LYS A 46 -12.14 -4.55 -8.75
CA LYS A 46 -12.40 -6.00 -8.83
C LYS A 46 -12.62 -6.61 -7.46
N GLU A 47 -11.78 -6.30 -6.47
CA GLU A 47 -11.95 -6.76 -5.08
C GLU A 47 -13.33 -6.35 -4.53
N LEU A 48 -13.69 -5.10 -4.75
CA LEU A 48 -14.94 -4.52 -4.25
C LEU A 48 -16.21 -5.01 -4.97
N ASN A 49 -16.07 -5.64 -6.12
CA ASN A 49 -17.15 -6.27 -6.88
C ASN A 49 -17.07 -7.80 -6.85
N ASN A 50 -16.24 -8.39 -5.99
CA ASN A 50 -16.09 -9.82 -5.84
C ASN A 50 -17.38 -10.47 -5.33
N GLU A 51 -17.98 -11.36 -6.13
CA GLU A 51 -19.27 -12.01 -5.82
C GLU A 51 -19.23 -12.94 -4.60
N HIS A 52 -18.04 -13.35 -4.18
CA HIS A 52 -17.84 -14.17 -3.00
C HIS A 52 -17.81 -13.36 -1.70
N LEU A 53 -17.61 -12.05 -1.79
CA LEU A 53 -17.60 -11.13 -0.66
C LEU A 53 -18.94 -10.42 -0.51
N LYS A 54 -19.22 -9.95 0.71
CA LYS A 54 -20.39 -9.11 0.97
C LYS A 54 -20.29 -7.81 0.15
N PRO A 55 -21.42 -7.24 -0.31
CA PRO A 55 -21.41 -5.97 -1.07
C PRO A 55 -20.75 -4.79 -0.33
N ASP A 56 -20.80 -4.81 1.00
CA ASP A 56 -20.23 -3.82 1.90
C ASP A 56 -18.88 -4.26 2.50
N ALA A 57 -18.26 -5.32 1.97
CA ALA A 57 -16.94 -5.76 2.41
C ALA A 57 -15.92 -4.61 2.28
N PRO A 58 -15.12 -4.35 3.33
CA PRO A 58 -14.13 -3.28 3.29
C PRO A 58 -12.89 -3.71 2.52
N TRP A 59 -12.19 -2.72 1.98
CA TRP A 59 -10.81 -2.86 1.51
C TRP A 59 -9.87 -2.07 2.42
N GLY A 60 -8.57 -2.31 2.28
CA GLY A 60 -7.53 -1.69 3.12
C GLY A 60 -6.89 -2.69 4.08
N LEU A 61 -5.86 -2.27 4.81
CA LEU A 61 -4.96 -3.20 5.51
C LEU A 61 -5.17 -3.27 7.02
N ALA A 62 -4.79 -4.41 7.60
CA ALA A 62 -4.49 -4.49 9.03
C ALA A 62 -3.18 -3.74 9.32
N VAL A 63 -3.14 -2.92 10.38
CA VAL A 63 -2.00 -2.09 10.75
C VAL A 63 -1.56 -2.44 12.16
N TYR A 64 -0.39 -3.04 12.30
CA TYR A 64 0.19 -3.46 13.58
C TYR A 64 1.08 -2.37 14.15
N ARG A 65 0.75 -1.92 15.36
CA ARG A 65 1.66 -1.10 16.16
C ARG A 65 2.63 -2.02 16.89
N THR A 66 3.92 -1.88 16.65
CA THR A 66 4.95 -2.69 17.34
C THR A 66 5.86 -1.88 18.25
N CYS A 67 5.75 -0.55 18.21
CA CYS A 67 6.48 0.36 19.08
C CYS A 67 5.51 1.16 19.97
N TYR A 68 5.76 1.14 21.28
CA TYR A 68 4.86 1.72 22.29
C TYR A 68 5.49 2.84 23.12
N ASP A 69 6.71 3.25 22.78
CA ASP A 69 7.46 4.26 23.53
C ASP A 69 7.13 5.69 23.09
N ASP A 70 6.56 5.88 21.89
CA ASP A 70 6.15 7.18 21.36
C ASP A 70 4.66 7.20 20.96
N GLU A 71 3.82 7.62 21.90
CA GLU A 71 2.38 7.76 21.68
C GLU A 71 2.05 8.93 20.74
N VAL A 72 2.83 10.01 20.78
CA VAL A 72 2.56 11.20 19.95
C VAL A 72 2.89 10.90 18.49
N GLY A 73 4.03 10.27 18.22
CA GLY A 73 4.39 9.77 16.90
C GLY A 73 3.36 8.77 16.38
N TRP A 74 2.91 7.83 17.20
CA TRP A 74 1.87 6.87 16.82
C TRP A 74 0.58 7.55 16.35
N GLN A 75 0.04 8.50 17.14
CA GLN A 75 -1.19 9.20 16.75
C GLN A 75 -1.01 10.01 15.45
N LYS A 76 0.14 10.66 15.27
CA LYS A 76 0.47 11.35 14.02
C LYS A 76 0.54 10.40 12.83
N MET A 77 1.15 9.23 12.98
CA MET A 77 1.23 8.22 11.92
C MET A 77 -0.17 7.74 11.52
N ARG A 78 -1.05 7.46 12.49
CA ARG A 78 -2.44 7.06 12.22
C ARG A 78 -3.20 8.12 11.44
N GLU A 79 -3.17 9.35 11.91
CA GLU A 79 -3.82 10.48 11.24
C GLU A 79 -3.27 10.69 9.84
N HIS A 80 -1.95 10.52 9.67
CA HIS A 80 -1.30 10.62 8.38
C HIS A 80 -1.78 9.55 7.40
N LEU A 81 -1.79 8.28 7.79
CA LEU A 81 -2.25 7.17 6.93
C LEU A 81 -3.69 7.37 6.49
N GLU A 82 -4.59 7.71 7.42
CA GLU A 82 -6.01 7.96 7.11
C GLU A 82 -6.19 9.16 6.18
N THR A 83 -5.42 10.24 6.40
CA THR A 83 -5.47 11.44 5.56
C THR A 83 -4.96 11.17 4.15
N ARG A 84 -3.85 10.42 4.01
CA ARG A 84 -3.26 10.11 2.71
C ARG A 84 -4.21 9.31 1.83
N VAL A 85 -4.91 8.33 2.38
CA VAL A 85 -5.93 7.59 1.63
C VAL A 85 -7.00 8.52 1.09
N ARG A 86 -7.49 9.44 1.92
CA ARG A 86 -8.50 10.42 1.52
C ARG A 86 -8.00 11.30 0.38
N GLU A 87 -6.82 11.89 0.53
CA GLU A 87 -6.21 12.75 -0.48
C GLU A 87 -5.99 12.02 -1.81
N SER A 88 -5.48 10.78 -1.76
CA SER A 88 -5.29 9.94 -2.96
C SER A 88 -6.62 9.64 -3.66
N LEU A 89 -7.68 9.28 -2.93
CA LEU A 89 -8.96 8.92 -3.54
C LEU A 89 -9.77 10.13 -4.01
N GLU A 90 -9.63 11.29 -3.36
CA GLU A 90 -10.16 12.58 -3.86
C GLU A 90 -9.49 12.99 -5.19
N TYR A 91 -8.19 12.66 -5.34
CA TYR A 91 -7.48 12.82 -6.60
C TYR A 91 -8.00 11.88 -7.70
N TYR A 92 -8.50 10.69 -7.34
CA TYR A 92 -9.08 9.73 -8.29
C TYR A 92 -10.62 9.84 -8.47
N VAL A 93 -11.32 10.71 -7.72
CA VAL A 93 -12.81 10.85 -7.71
C VAL A 93 -13.53 9.53 -7.48
N ASN A 94 -13.04 8.73 -6.52
CA ASN A 94 -13.67 7.45 -6.21
C ASN A 94 -14.29 7.44 -4.80
N ASP A 95 -15.43 8.14 -4.68
CA ASP A 95 -16.17 8.26 -3.41
C ASP A 95 -16.68 6.90 -2.89
N GLY A 96 -17.03 5.98 -3.80
CA GLY A 96 -17.48 4.63 -3.45
C GLY A 96 -16.38 3.76 -2.86
N MET A 97 -15.14 3.89 -3.35
CA MET A 97 -13.96 3.27 -2.75
C MET A 97 -13.67 3.89 -1.39
N LEU A 98 -13.65 5.22 -1.28
CA LEU A 98 -13.33 5.89 -0.01
C LEU A 98 -14.29 5.48 1.12
N GLN A 99 -15.59 5.33 0.83
CA GLN A 99 -16.59 4.90 1.81
C GLN A 99 -16.36 3.48 2.37
N ARG A 100 -15.73 2.60 1.59
CA ARG A 100 -15.45 1.22 1.96
C ARG A 100 -14.01 0.99 2.43
N HIS A 101 -13.17 2.04 2.45
CA HIS A 101 -11.81 1.92 2.96
C HIS A 101 -11.81 1.78 4.48
N ARG A 102 -11.04 0.81 5.00
CA ARG A 102 -10.92 0.55 6.42
C ARG A 102 -9.54 0.01 6.79
N PHE A 103 -8.77 0.84 7.49
CA PHE A 103 -7.67 0.33 8.31
C PHE A 103 -8.22 -0.41 9.55
N VAL A 104 -7.57 -1.52 9.90
CA VAL A 104 -7.81 -2.24 11.15
C VAL A 104 -6.56 -2.13 12.00
N PHE A 105 -6.55 -1.20 12.96
CA PHE A 105 -5.42 -0.99 13.84
C PHE A 105 -5.36 -2.08 14.92
N MET A 106 -4.31 -2.90 14.86
CA MET A 106 -3.95 -3.90 15.85
C MET A 106 -3.06 -3.23 16.91
N ASP A 107 -3.70 -2.66 17.93
CA ASP A 107 -3.07 -1.90 18.99
C ASP A 107 -3.24 -2.60 20.36
N ASP A 108 -2.44 -3.65 20.57
CA ASP A 108 -2.37 -4.39 21.83
C ASP A 108 -0.90 -4.52 22.28
N LYS A 109 -0.51 -3.64 23.22
CA LYS A 109 0.85 -3.61 23.79
C LYS A 109 1.28 -4.96 24.36
N THR A 110 0.36 -5.74 24.94
CA THR A 110 0.72 -7.02 25.57
C THR A 110 1.11 -8.08 24.54
N GLN A 111 0.65 -7.92 23.29
CA GLN A 111 0.92 -8.85 22.21
C GLN A 111 2.01 -8.34 21.26
N PHE A 112 2.01 -7.05 20.95
CA PHE A 112 2.77 -6.52 19.82
C PHE A 112 3.96 -5.62 20.18
N ASP A 113 4.17 -5.27 21.46
CA ASP A 113 5.34 -4.48 21.86
C ASP A 113 6.65 -5.21 21.52
N GLY A 114 7.46 -4.59 20.65
CA GLY A 114 8.68 -5.17 20.11
C GLY A 114 8.48 -6.39 19.20
N ALA A 115 7.26 -6.63 18.68
CA ALA A 115 7.01 -7.78 17.81
C ALA A 115 7.76 -7.67 16.48
N SER A 116 8.39 -8.78 16.07
CA SER A 116 9.05 -8.89 14.77
C SER A 116 8.02 -9.06 13.64
N PRO A 117 8.39 -8.77 12.37
CA PRO A 117 7.58 -9.08 11.20
C PRO A 117 7.10 -10.54 11.17
N ALA A 118 7.93 -11.50 11.59
CA ALA A 118 7.56 -12.91 11.65
C ALA A 118 6.42 -13.15 12.67
N LYS A 119 6.50 -12.57 13.87
CA LYS A 119 5.43 -12.68 14.87
C LYS A 119 4.14 -12.01 14.40
N VAL A 120 4.25 -10.84 13.75
CA VAL A 120 3.10 -10.15 13.16
C VAL A 120 2.47 -11.00 12.05
N ARG A 121 3.29 -11.64 11.21
CA ARG A 121 2.83 -12.55 10.16
C ARG A 121 2.03 -13.72 10.70
N ASP A 122 2.55 -14.41 11.71
CA ASP A 122 1.86 -15.56 12.31
C ASP A 122 0.47 -15.17 12.82
N HIS A 123 0.36 -14.02 13.47
CA HIS A 123 -0.93 -13.49 13.90
C HIS A 123 -1.82 -13.07 12.72
N PHE A 124 -1.24 -12.40 11.73
CA PHE A 124 -1.95 -11.91 10.55
C PHE A 124 -2.54 -13.04 9.71
N GLU A 125 -1.84 -14.17 9.56
CA GLU A 125 -2.37 -15.33 8.83
C GLU A 125 -3.71 -15.80 9.41
N GLN A 126 -3.80 -15.90 10.73
CA GLN A 126 -5.04 -16.26 11.41
C GLN A 126 -6.09 -15.15 11.27
N TRP A 127 -5.70 -13.89 11.44
CA TRP A 127 -6.61 -12.76 11.27
C TRP A 127 -7.23 -12.71 9.87
N ALA A 128 -6.44 -12.93 8.82
CA ALA A 128 -6.88 -12.90 7.43
C ALA A 128 -7.94 -13.98 7.15
N LYS A 129 -7.73 -15.20 7.67
CA LYS A 129 -8.71 -16.31 7.57
C LYS A 129 -10.04 -15.96 8.24
N GLU A 130 -9.99 -15.35 9.42
CA GLU A 130 -11.19 -14.94 10.15
C GLU A 130 -11.88 -13.74 9.50
N GLU A 131 -11.11 -12.77 9.01
CA GLU A 131 -11.62 -11.60 8.31
C GLU A 131 -12.32 -11.99 7.02
N LEU A 132 -11.73 -12.92 6.24
CA LEU A 132 -12.37 -13.44 5.03
C LEU A 132 -13.69 -14.12 5.37
N ALA A 133 -13.73 -14.93 6.45
CA ALA A 133 -14.98 -15.57 6.89
C ALA A 133 -16.04 -14.57 7.35
N ARG A 134 -15.63 -13.46 7.99
CA ARG A 134 -16.54 -12.36 8.36
C ARG A 134 -17.10 -11.65 7.13
N ASN A 135 -16.30 -11.51 6.08
CA ASN A 135 -16.67 -10.77 4.87
C ASN A 135 -17.24 -11.66 3.76
N TRP A 136 -17.32 -12.97 3.96
CA TRP A 136 -17.90 -13.91 3.00
C TRP A 136 -19.40 -13.63 2.78
N ALA A 137 -19.85 -13.64 1.52
CA ALA A 137 -21.23 -13.34 1.14
C ALA A 137 -22.22 -14.36 1.73
N ALA A 138 -21.90 -15.65 1.64
CA ALA A 138 -22.72 -16.71 2.18
C ALA A 138 -22.51 -16.84 3.69
N GLN A 139 -23.59 -16.70 4.46
CA GLN A 139 -23.57 -16.77 5.92
C GLN A 139 -24.67 -17.69 6.45
N PRO A 140 -24.44 -18.44 7.54
CA PRO A 140 -23.16 -18.59 8.24
C PRO A 140 -22.16 -19.40 7.41
N VAL A 141 -20.86 -19.11 7.54
CA VAL A 141 -19.79 -19.89 6.90
C VAL A 141 -19.74 -21.29 7.55
N THR A 142 -19.98 -22.33 6.76
CA THR A 142 -19.87 -23.74 7.21
C THR A 142 -18.42 -24.21 7.24
N GLU A 143 -18.17 -25.38 7.83
CA GLU A 143 -16.82 -25.96 7.83
C GLU A 143 -16.35 -26.34 6.41
N GLU A 144 -17.26 -26.81 5.56
CA GLU A 144 -16.96 -27.07 4.16
C GLU A 144 -16.57 -25.78 3.43
N MET A 145 -17.29 -24.68 3.67
CA MET A 145 -16.93 -23.38 3.11
C MET A 145 -15.56 -22.91 3.60
N ARG A 146 -15.22 -23.12 4.88
CA ARG A 146 -13.87 -22.77 5.40
C ARG A 146 -12.78 -23.55 4.68
N HIS A 147 -13.01 -24.83 4.41
CA HIS A 147 -12.07 -25.65 3.64
C HIS A 147 -11.86 -25.08 2.23
N ASP A 148 -12.93 -24.70 1.53
CA ASP A 148 -12.84 -24.08 0.20
C ASP A 148 -12.23 -22.67 0.25
N MET A 149 -12.43 -21.93 1.33
CA MET A 149 -11.87 -20.61 1.52
C MET A 149 -10.37 -20.63 1.76
N TYR A 150 -9.88 -21.58 2.56
CA TYR A 150 -8.47 -21.62 2.95
C TYR A 150 -7.62 -22.51 2.04
N GLY A 151 -8.28 -23.36 1.25
CA GLY A 151 -7.61 -24.36 0.44
C GLY A 151 -7.15 -25.55 1.28
N PRO A 152 -6.85 -26.68 0.63
CA PRO A 152 -6.31 -27.84 1.33
C PRO A 152 -4.86 -27.55 1.82
N PRO A 153 -4.40 -28.17 2.93
CA PRO A 153 -3.09 -27.88 3.51
C PRO A 153 -1.89 -28.13 2.59
N ASP A 154 -2.03 -29.05 1.64
CA ASP A 154 -1.02 -29.42 0.64
C ASP A 154 -1.05 -28.52 -0.61
N ASN A 155 -2.11 -27.73 -0.79
CA ASN A 155 -2.20 -26.74 -1.85
C ASN A 155 -3.11 -25.56 -1.41
N PRO A 156 -2.62 -24.70 -0.50
CA PRO A 156 -3.41 -23.57 0.00
C PRO A 156 -3.76 -22.56 -1.10
N ASP A 157 -3.05 -22.59 -2.24
CA ASP A 157 -3.29 -21.71 -3.38
C ASP A 157 -4.64 -21.97 -4.06
N ASN A 158 -5.21 -23.16 -3.87
CA ASN A 158 -6.54 -23.50 -4.37
C ASN A 158 -7.69 -22.91 -3.52
N GLY A 159 -7.39 -22.25 -2.40
CA GLY A 159 -8.38 -21.63 -1.54
C GLY A 159 -8.79 -20.23 -1.99
N ALA A 160 -10.00 -19.78 -1.65
CA ALA A 160 -10.43 -18.41 -1.94
C ALA A 160 -9.53 -17.31 -1.38
N LEU A 161 -8.83 -17.60 -0.28
CA LEU A 161 -7.86 -16.70 0.34
C LEU A 161 -6.73 -16.31 -0.62
N SER A 162 -6.47 -17.08 -1.69
CA SER A 162 -5.43 -16.78 -2.67
C SER A 162 -5.76 -15.65 -3.66
N TRP A 163 -7.05 -15.36 -3.86
CA TRP A 163 -7.57 -14.37 -4.83
C TRP A 163 -8.58 -13.40 -4.21
N ALA A 164 -8.75 -13.42 -2.88
CA ALA A 164 -9.69 -12.55 -2.18
C ALA A 164 -9.27 -11.07 -2.16
N GLY A 165 -8.03 -10.74 -2.58
CA GLY A 165 -7.50 -9.39 -2.69
C GLY A 165 -6.48 -9.03 -1.61
N THR A 166 -5.82 -7.89 -1.79
CA THR A 166 -4.62 -7.45 -1.04
C THR A 166 -4.81 -7.48 0.48
N ARG A 167 -6.01 -7.11 0.97
CA ARG A 167 -6.38 -7.12 2.40
C ARG A 167 -6.07 -8.43 3.11
N TYR A 168 -6.10 -9.55 2.39
CA TYR A 168 -5.94 -10.87 2.95
C TYR A 168 -4.53 -11.44 2.78
N HIS A 169 -3.63 -10.76 2.05
CA HIS A 169 -2.26 -11.20 1.77
C HIS A 169 -1.20 -10.41 2.51
N VAL A 170 -1.46 -9.12 2.74
CA VAL A 170 -0.45 -8.19 3.24
C VAL A 170 -0.99 -7.42 4.43
N CYS A 171 -0.14 -7.15 5.41
CA CYS A 171 -0.43 -6.20 6.48
C CYS A 171 0.64 -5.12 6.60
N VAL A 172 0.30 -4.05 7.30
CA VAL A 172 1.23 -2.97 7.66
C VAL A 172 1.78 -3.23 9.05
N LEU A 173 3.08 -2.99 9.23
CA LEU A 173 3.77 -2.95 10.51
C LEU A 173 4.37 -1.54 10.70
N ILE A 174 4.13 -0.95 11.87
CA ILE A 174 4.67 0.35 12.27
C ILE A 174 5.62 0.16 13.43
N ASP A 175 6.91 0.23 13.14
CA ASP A 175 8.00 0.19 14.12
C ASP A 175 8.55 1.60 14.42
N ASP A 176 9.61 1.66 15.20
CA ASP A 176 10.27 2.90 15.57
C ASP A 176 10.88 3.65 14.39
N VAL A 177 11.38 2.92 13.37
CA VAL A 177 11.85 3.50 12.11
C VAL A 177 10.72 4.21 11.37
N CYS A 178 9.53 3.60 11.32
CA CYS A 178 8.34 4.25 10.76
C CYS A 178 8.00 5.55 11.52
N LEU A 179 8.08 5.57 12.85
CA LEU A 179 7.78 6.78 13.61
C LEU A 179 8.86 7.87 13.43
N LEU A 180 10.14 7.50 13.37
CA LEU A 180 11.22 8.45 13.05
C LEU A 180 11.01 9.14 11.70
N SER A 181 10.48 8.41 10.72
CA SER A 181 10.24 8.95 9.37
C SER A 181 9.24 10.12 9.34
N LEU A 182 8.43 10.31 10.40
CA LEU A 182 7.50 11.43 10.49
C LEU A 182 8.21 12.79 10.50
N ASP A 183 9.44 12.85 11.02
CA ASP A 183 10.22 14.08 11.08
C ASP A 183 11.02 14.36 9.78
N GLU A 184 11.07 13.38 8.87
CA GLU A 184 11.79 13.50 7.59
C GLU A 184 10.91 14.19 6.52
N ASN A 185 11.10 15.50 6.40
CA ASN A 185 10.23 16.40 5.64
C ASN A 185 10.27 16.26 4.10
N ARG A 186 11.11 15.40 3.51
CA ARG A 186 11.32 15.40 2.05
C ARG A 186 10.50 14.38 1.28
N VAL A 187 10.23 13.23 1.90
CA VAL A 187 9.65 12.06 1.21
C VAL A 187 8.33 11.61 1.86
N GLY A 188 8.07 12.12 3.06
CA GLY A 188 6.93 11.72 3.87
C GLY A 188 7.19 10.43 4.65
N PRO A 189 6.28 10.09 5.57
CA PRO A 189 6.44 8.93 6.43
C PRO A 189 6.41 7.63 5.64
N ILE A 190 7.12 6.62 6.15
CA ILE A 190 7.13 5.27 5.59
C ILE A 190 6.43 4.30 6.53
N PHE A 191 5.97 3.18 5.98
CA PHE A 191 5.46 2.04 6.72
C PHE A 191 6.06 0.75 6.18
N MET A 192 6.07 -0.33 6.98
CA MET A 192 6.52 -1.63 6.52
C MET A 192 5.32 -2.47 6.04
N LEU A 193 5.39 -3.06 4.85
CA LEU A 193 4.49 -4.12 4.42
C LEU A 193 5.07 -5.47 4.80
N VAL A 194 4.21 -6.39 5.23
CA VAL A 194 4.56 -7.78 5.55
C VAL A 194 3.62 -8.69 4.78
N ASN A 195 4.18 -9.55 3.94
CA ASN A 195 3.45 -10.57 3.18
C ASN A 195 3.26 -11.83 4.03
N LYS A 196 2.05 -12.38 4.06
CA LYS A 196 1.73 -13.61 4.81
C LYS A 196 2.36 -14.87 4.23
N ASP A 197 2.53 -14.92 2.91
CA ASP A 197 2.89 -16.14 2.17
C ASP A 197 4.40 -16.38 2.12
N PHE A 198 5.20 -15.44 2.63
CA PHE A 198 6.66 -15.55 2.75
C PHE A 198 7.07 -15.91 4.18
N GLY A 199 7.81 -17.01 4.38
CA GLY A 199 8.06 -17.56 5.71
C GLY A 199 9.42 -18.26 5.88
N ILE A 200 10.14 -17.78 6.91
CA ILE A 200 11.53 -18.04 7.33
C ILE A 200 12.56 -17.58 6.28
N PRO A 201 13.41 -16.57 6.60
CA PRO A 201 14.57 -16.27 5.76
C PRO A 201 15.32 -17.57 5.50
N HIS A 202 15.77 -17.78 4.26
CA HIS A 202 16.87 -18.73 4.04
C HIS A 202 17.94 -18.44 5.10
N GLU A 203 18.52 -19.50 5.72
CA GLU A 203 19.55 -19.37 6.75
C GLU A 203 20.45 -18.19 6.40
N ILE A 204 20.45 -17.15 7.25
CA ILE A 204 21.31 -15.99 7.05
C ILE A 204 22.73 -16.53 7.19
N THR A 205 23.37 -16.77 6.05
CA THR A 205 24.79 -17.11 6.01
C THR A 205 25.58 -15.81 6.16
N GLU A 206 26.82 -15.86 6.66
CA GLU A 206 27.71 -14.68 6.75
C GLU A 206 27.89 -13.98 5.37
N ASP A 207 27.62 -14.69 4.27
CA ASP A 207 27.66 -14.15 2.89
C ASP A 207 26.40 -13.35 2.50
N ASN A 208 25.33 -13.40 3.30
CA ASN A 208 24.04 -12.72 3.06
C ASN A 208 23.92 -11.39 3.81
N GLU A 209 24.83 -11.07 4.73
CA GLU A 209 24.87 -9.78 5.39
C GLU A 209 25.49 -8.74 4.44
N HIS A 210 24.72 -7.71 4.08
CA HIS A 210 25.31 -6.60 3.36
C HIS A 210 26.26 -5.86 4.31
N PRO A 211 27.54 -5.63 3.95
CA PRO A 211 28.53 -5.07 4.87
C PRO A 211 28.20 -3.65 5.35
N ASP A 212 27.29 -2.97 4.64
CA ASP A 212 26.85 -1.62 4.96
C ASP A 212 25.54 -1.58 5.78
N TYR A 213 24.80 -2.68 5.99
CA TYR A 213 23.55 -2.65 6.80
C TYR A 213 23.79 -3.20 8.20
N GLU A 214 23.75 -2.31 9.19
CA GLU A 214 24.19 -2.57 10.57
C GLU A 214 23.23 -3.47 11.38
N ASP A 215 22.00 -3.70 10.91
CA ASP A 215 20.99 -4.46 11.65
C ASP A 215 20.95 -5.96 11.31
N GLY A 216 21.57 -6.41 10.20
CA GLY A 216 21.51 -7.80 9.74
C GLY A 216 20.11 -8.27 9.31
N TRP A 217 19.11 -7.39 9.23
CA TRP A 217 17.75 -7.70 8.74
C TRP A 217 17.64 -7.58 7.22
N MET A 218 18.60 -6.88 6.61
CA MET A 218 18.60 -6.47 5.22
C MET A 218 19.62 -7.32 4.44
N VAL A 219 19.19 -8.51 4.01
CA VAL A 219 19.97 -9.36 3.11
C VAL A 219 19.96 -8.74 1.70
N ASP A 220 21.07 -8.90 0.97
CA ASP A 220 21.48 -8.37 -0.35
C ASP A 220 20.40 -7.91 -1.36
N HIS A 221 20.83 -7.06 -2.32
CA HIS A 221 20.12 -6.35 -3.40
C HIS A 221 19.08 -7.12 -4.23
N ASN A 222 18.92 -8.42 -4.02
CA ASN A 222 18.08 -9.27 -4.86
C ASN A 222 16.87 -9.90 -4.18
N GLU A 223 16.75 -9.89 -2.85
CA GLU A 223 15.59 -10.42 -2.15
C GLU A 223 15.45 -9.66 -0.81
N GLY A 224 14.29 -9.44 -0.20
CA GLY A 224 13.08 -10.24 -0.31
C GLY A 224 13.02 -11.54 0.53
N PRO A 225 14.06 -12.05 1.25
CA PRO A 225 13.93 -13.37 1.89
C PRO A 225 13.07 -13.31 3.17
N GLY A 226 12.86 -12.12 3.71
CA GLY A 226 12.07 -11.90 4.92
C GLY A 226 10.57 -11.75 4.67
N GLY A 227 10.12 -11.51 3.43
CA GLY A 227 8.71 -11.26 3.12
C GLY A 227 8.16 -9.94 3.65
N TRP A 228 8.99 -8.90 3.73
CA TRP A 228 8.59 -7.55 4.16
C TRP A 228 9.44 -6.47 3.48
N ILE A 229 8.89 -5.26 3.34
CA ILE A 229 9.50 -4.11 2.65
C ILE A 229 9.03 -2.79 3.27
N TYR A 230 9.81 -1.71 3.15
CA TYR A 230 9.33 -0.36 3.49
C TYR A 230 8.75 0.34 2.27
N VAL A 231 7.62 1.03 2.46
CA VAL A 231 6.89 1.75 1.41
C VAL A 231 6.53 3.14 1.90
N ARG A 232 6.47 4.11 1.00
CA ARG A 232 6.03 5.47 1.31
C ARG A 232 4.54 5.51 1.59
N SER A 233 4.14 6.29 2.59
CA SER A 233 2.72 6.52 2.89
C SER A 233 1.93 7.09 1.71
N SER A 234 2.59 7.89 0.86
CA SER A 234 1.99 8.48 -0.34
C SER A 234 1.64 7.48 -1.43
N GLU A 235 2.26 6.30 -1.42
CA GLU A 235 2.07 5.26 -2.44
C GLU A 235 1.05 4.20 -2.01
N TYR A 236 0.54 4.28 -0.77
CA TYR A 236 -0.33 3.28 -0.17
C TYR A 236 -1.44 2.77 -1.11
N VAL A 237 -2.19 3.66 -1.76
CA VAL A 237 -3.33 3.26 -2.60
C VAL A 237 -2.86 2.52 -3.85
N GLU A 238 -1.78 2.99 -4.48
CA GLU A 238 -1.22 2.38 -5.69
C GLU A 238 -0.55 1.04 -5.36
N THR A 239 0.21 0.98 -4.27
CA THR A 239 0.81 -0.26 -3.76
C THR A 239 -0.25 -1.27 -3.35
N TYR A 240 -1.34 -0.84 -2.71
CA TYR A 240 -2.45 -1.73 -2.38
C TYR A 240 -3.04 -2.34 -3.66
N ASN A 241 -3.30 -1.51 -4.67
CA ASN A 241 -3.86 -1.97 -5.94
C ASN A 241 -2.93 -2.95 -6.66
N ALA A 242 -1.63 -2.71 -6.65
CA ALA A 242 -0.62 -3.53 -7.30
C ALA A 242 -0.22 -4.80 -6.53
N LEU A 243 -0.87 -5.09 -5.40
CA LEU A 243 -0.63 -6.29 -4.58
C LEU A 243 -1.90 -7.15 -4.50
N HIS A 244 -2.78 -7.01 -5.48
CA HIS A 244 -4.05 -7.72 -5.52
C HIS A 244 -3.84 -9.20 -5.77
N ASP A 245 -2.92 -9.54 -6.69
CA ASP A 245 -2.42 -10.89 -6.83
C ASP A 245 -1.19 -11.08 -5.93
N ARG A 246 -1.23 -12.10 -5.09
CA ARG A 246 -0.11 -12.48 -4.21
C ARG A 246 1.22 -12.71 -4.94
N ASN A 247 1.19 -13.03 -6.23
CA ASN A 247 2.38 -13.24 -7.06
C ASN A 247 3.06 -11.92 -7.44
N GLU A 248 2.35 -10.78 -7.39
CA GLU A 248 2.89 -9.46 -7.74
C GLU A 248 4.01 -9.01 -6.79
N TRP A 249 4.08 -9.60 -5.59
CA TRP A 249 5.14 -9.30 -4.60
C TRP A 249 6.56 -9.52 -5.13
N GLY A 250 6.77 -10.46 -6.05
CA GLY A 250 8.10 -10.82 -6.57
C GLY A 250 8.45 -10.19 -7.92
N GLU A 251 7.50 -9.56 -8.60
CA GLU A 251 7.65 -9.19 -10.02
C GLU A 251 8.02 -7.73 -10.27
N ASP A 252 8.07 -6.87 -9.24
CA ASP A 252 8.15 -5.42 -9.44
C ASP A 252 9.46 -4.77 -8.97
N ASP A 253 10.03 -3.97 -9.87
CA ASP A 253 11.01 -2.91 -9.63
C ASP A 253 10.47 -1.76 -8.75
N ARG A 254 9.18 -1.81 -8.39
CA ARG A 254 8.46 -0.83 -7.56
C ARG A 254 8.69 -0.99 -6.07
N PHE A 255 9.19 -2.14 -5.63
CA PHE A 255 9.51 -2.36 -4.22
C PHE A 255 10.83 -1.70 -3.90
N MET A 256 10.71 -0.49 -3.37
CA MET A 256 11.86 0.29 -2.97
C MET A 256 12.52 -0.39 -1.77
N TYR A 257 13.64 -1.04 -2.04
CA TYR A 257 14.65 -1.32 -1.02
C TYR A 257 14.90 -0.04 -0.22
N PRO A 258 15.13 -0.09 1.09
CA PRO A 258 15.49 1.09 1.86
C PRO A 258 16.62 1.92 1.23
N SER A 259 17.54 1.31 0.47
CA SER A 259 18.56 2.01 -0.34
C SER A 259 17.99 2.74 -1.57
N MET A 260 16.93 2.21 -2.17
CA MET A 260 16.23 2.76 -3.34
C MET A 260 15.16 3.80 -2.99
N VAL A 261 14.54 3.75 -1.79
CA VAL A 261 13.68 4.85 -1.31
C VAL A 261 14.47 6.17 -1.29
N TYR A 262 15.79 6.08 -1.14
CA TYR A 262 16.73 7.19 -0.96
C TYR A 262 17.92 7.14 -1.94
N GLY A 263 17.78 6.53 -3.12
CA GLY A 263 18.89 6.38 -4.09
C GLY A 263 19.55 7.73 -4.47
N ASP A 264 18.78 8.81 -4.45
CA ASP A 264 19.25 10.18 -4.70
C ASP A 264 19.82 10.90 -3.45
N MET A 265 19.78 10.26 -2.27
CA MET A 265 20.10 10.87 -0.96
C MET A 265 21.29 10.24 -0.22
N GLY A 266 21.88 9.15 -0.74
CA GLY A 266 23.00 8.43 -0.12
C GLY A 266 22.54 7.28 0.77
N LEU A 267 23.33 6.19 0.80
CA LEU A 267 23.02 4.96 1.54
C LEU A 267 22.81 5.24 3.04
N GLU A 268 23.63 6.10 3.62
CA GLU A 268 23.62 6.49 5.03
C GLU A 268 22.32 7.17 5.51
N ARG A 269 21.44 7.55 4.58
CA ARG A 269 20.13 8.15 4.87
C ARG A 269 18.96 7.19 4.71
N SER A 270 19.25 5.93 4.41
CA SER A 270 18.26 4.88 4.28
C SER A 270 17.68 4.49 5.65
N PRO A 271 16.40 4.10 5.72
CA PRO A 271 15.76 3.57 6.93
C PRO A 271 16.53 2.44 7.62
N ALA A 272 17.31 1.67 6.85
CA ALA A 272 18.18 0.62 7.37
C ALA A 272 19.25 1.13 8.37
N PHE A 273 19.68 2.40 8.24
CA PHE A 273 20.70 3.02 9.12
C PHE A 273 20.09 3.78 10.30
N TRP A 274 18.76 3.98 10.32
CA TRP A 274 18.12 4.75 11.40
C TRP A 274 17.96 3.93 12.68
N ARG A 275 18.09 2.60 12.63
CA ARG A 275 17.94 1.75 13.82
C ARG A 275 19.00 2.02 14.88
N GLU A 276 20.23 2.32 14.49
CA GLU A 276 21.27 2.76 15.44
C GLU A 276 20.93 4.12 16.06
N GLU A 277 20.39 5.07 15.29
CA GLU A 277 19.92 6.34 15.84
C GLU A 277 18.78 6.13 16.85
N VAL A 278 17.86 5.20 16.58
CA VAL A 278 16.84 4.81 17.56
C VAL A 278 17.48 4.21 18.81
N ALA A 279 18.40 3.25 18.64
CA ALA A 279 19.07 2.57 19.74
C ALA A 279 19.85 3.56 20.61
N ALA A 280 20.54 4.53 20.00
CA ALA A 280 21.28 5.58 20.67
C ALA A 280 20.38 6.58 21.42
N LYS A 281 19.15 6.82 20.95
CA LYS A 281 18.15 7.65 21.66
C LYS A 281 17.49 6.92 22.84
N LYS A 282 17.52 5.59 22.87
CA LYS A 282 16.94 4.75 23.93
C LYS A 282 17.91 4.43 25.08
N GLY A 283 19.21 4.67 24.92
CA GLY A 283 20.27 4.47 25.94
C GLY A 283 20.61 5.73 26.72
#